data_AF-A0A7W7DF68-F1
#
_entry.id   AF-A0A7W7DF68-F1
#
_cell.length_a   1.000
_cell.length_b   1.000
_cell.length_c   1.000
_cell.angle_alpha   90.00
_cell.angle_beta   90.00
_cell.angle_gamma   90.00
#
_symmetry.space_group_name_H-M   'P 1'
#
loop_
_entity.id
_entity.type
_entity.pdbx_description
1 polymer ?
#
loop_
_entity_poly.entity_id
_entity_poly.type
_entity_poly.pdbx_seq_one_letter_code
_entity_poly.pdbx_strand_id
1 'polypeptide(L)'
;MAEGDPTPLGYTRTPAEGPADLAFRDGRPVLGGEAADLPLTAAAVAGLRPLEGLRVRWPDVRAGERQATPETVLRTVLGLAAAGVPVYADEAPSWFKEAAPDLAVTLTSWAPGPRDASVRSVSDLRREEHSLRLRRLALRGPAGAVPKVSVVMSSKRPELLGAALGQIARQRHVDVEVVLGLHGVPSAHPDVRRALESFPLPVTVREADAATPFGEVLDRAADMASGDEIAKWDDDDWYSPEHLADLIMARSYSGADIVGTAAEFFYLEPLRVTVRRTDYTSEIWSDHVAGGTIFLARAKFQEIGGFEGVARGVDAQFLKTAHAAGARIYRTQGLGYVLRRTIAADHTWQLPLAHFLRVATNQWRGFRPSLVLEAP
;
A
#
# COMPACT_ATOMS: atom_id res chain seq x y z
N MET A 1 -2.25 -7.00 17.30
CA MET A 1 -3.03 -5.76 17.47
C MET A 1 -4.37 -6.17 18.07
N ALA A 2 -4.75 -5.58 19.19
CA ALA A 2 -6.03 -5.80 19.84
C ALA A 2 -7.09 -4.84 19.28
N GLU A 3 -8.37 -5.20 19.42
CA GLU A 3 -9.49 -4.30 19.14
C GLU A 3 -9.35 -3.05 20.03
N GLY A 4 -9.20 -1.87 19.41
CA GLY A 4 -8.95 -0.60 20.11
C GLY A 4 -7.52 -0.03 19.98
N ASP A 5 -6.58 -0.77 19.39
CA ASP A 5 -5.26 -0.24 19.04
C ASP A 5 -5.38 0.86 17.98
N PRO A 6 -4.57 1.93 18.06
CA PRO A 6 -4.57 2.98 17.06
C PRO A 6 -4.01 2.44 15.73
N THR A 7 -4.82 2.48 14.69
CA THR A 7 -4.45 2.04 13.32
C THR A 7 -4.49 3.22 12.36
N PRO A 8 -4.07 3.06 11.10
CA PRO A 8 -4.31 4.05 10.06
C PRO A 8 -5.79 4.34 9.73
N LEU A 9 -6.73 3.53 10.23
CA LEU A 9 -8.16 3.66 9.96
C LEU A 9 -8.66 5.09 10.25
N GLY A 10 -9.34 5.68 9.28
CA GLY A 10 -9.85 7.05 9.38
C GLY A 10 -8.81 8.14 9.08
N TYR A 11 -7.65 7.79 8.52
CA TYR A 11 -6.73 8.77 7.94
C TYR A 11 -7.44 9.65 6.91
N THR A 12 -7.22 10.96 6.98
CA THR A 12 -7.77 11.94 6.04
C THR A 12 -6.67 12.38 5.07
N ARG A 13 -6.96 12.39 3.77
CA ARG A 13 -6.00 12.84 2.75
C ARG A 13 -5.76 14.35 2.83
N THR A 14 -6.85 15.10 2.75
CA THR A 14 -6.85 16.56 2.86
C THR A 14 -7.17 16.94 4.30
N PRO A 15 -6.22 17.57 5.03
CA PRO A 15 -6.47 18.00 6.40
C PRO A 15 -7.43 19.18 6.43
N ALA A 16 -8.33 19.20 7.40
CA ALA A 16 -9.24 20.32 7.64
C ALA A 16 -8.63 21.39 8.57
N GLU A 17 -7.60 21.03 9.33
CA GLU A 17 -6.92 21.88 10.30
C GLU A 17 -5.44 22.02 9.97
N GLY A 18 -4.80 23.07 10.49
CA GLY A 18 -3.37 23.30 10.36
C GLY A 18 -2.52 22.31 11.17
N PRO A 19 -1.20 22.50 11.22
CA PRO A 19 -0.34 21.70 12.08
C PRO A 19 -0.53 22.06 13.55
N ALA A 20 -0.29 21.09 14.43
CA ALA A 20 -0.23 21.29 15.86
C ALA A 20 1.08 20.72 16.44
N ASP A 21 1.30 20.88 17.74
CA ASP A 21 2.51 20.41 18.41
C ASP A 21 2.26 19.08 19.15
N LEU A 22 3.24 18.17 19.08
CA LEU A 22 3.47 17.10 20.04
C LEU A 22 4.47 17.63 21.07
N ALA A 23 4.02 17.85 22.31
CA ALA A 23 4.86 18.25 23.44
C ALA A 23 4.86 17.19 24.54
N PHE A 24 5.65 17.41 25.58
CA PHE A 24 5.69 16.54 26.75
C PHE A 24 5.60 17.38 28.03
N ARG A 25 4.68 17.03 28.93
CA ARG A 25 4.48 17.70 30.23
C ARG A 25 4.34 16.63 31.32
N ASP A 26 5.08 16.79 32.41
CA ASP A 26 5.10 15.83 33.53
C ASP A 26 5.30 14.37 33.07
N GLY A 27 6.24 14.17 32.14
CA GLY A 27 6.54 12.87 31.57
C GLY A 27 5.52 12.30 30.57
N ARG A 28 4.38 12.97 30.33
CA ARG A 28 3.30 12.49 29.45
C ARG A 28 3.26 13.26 28.12
N PRO A 29 2.87 12.61 27.02
CA PRO A 29 2.66 13.30 25.75
C PRO A 29 1.44 14.22 25.80
N VAL A 30 1.57 15.37 25.16
CA VAL A 30 0.49 16.34 24.93
C VAL A 30 0.34 16.51 23.42
N LEU A 31 -0.77 16.04 22.86
CA LEU A 31 -1.05 15.95 21.43
C LEU A 31 -2.01 17.08 21.06
N GLY A 32 -1.56 18.08 20.31
CA GLY A 32 -2.43 19.20 19.91
C GLY A 32 -3.01 20.02 21.08
N GLY A 33 -2.40 19.94 22.26
CA GLY A 33 -2.87 20.60 23.48
C GLY A 33 -3.56 19.68 24.50
N GLU A 34 -3.89 18.44 24.13
CA GLU A 34 -4.55 17.48 25.01
C GLU A 34 -3.55 16.43 25.54
N ALA A 35 -3.61 16.15 26.85
CA ALA A 35 -2.75 15.12 27.45
C ALA A 35 -3.21 13.72 27.00
N ALA A 36 -2.24 12.85 26.70
CA ALA A 36 -2.50 11.47 26.30
C ALA A 36 -1.69 10.48 27.16
N ASP A 37 -2.17 9.24 27.21
CA ASP A 37 -1.50 8.13 27.87
C ASP A 37 -0.76 7.23 26.88
N LEU A 38 0.19 6.45 27.40
CA LEU A 38 0.87 5.40 26.66
C LEU A 38 0.46 4.01 27.20
N PRO A 39 0.18 3.03 26.33
CA PRO A 39 0.15 3.12 24.87
C PRO A 39 -0.99 4.04 24.38
N LEU A 40 -0.76 4.70 23.23
CA LEU A 40 -1.78 5.56 22.63
C LEU A 40 -3.03 4.76 22.31
N THR A 41 -4.19 5.38 22.47
CA THR A 41 -5.49 4.76 22.18
C THR A 41 -6.01 5.21 20.82
N ALA A 42 -6.93 4.43 20.22
CA ALA A 42 -7.63 4.85 19.02
C ALA A 42 -8.36 6.21 19.18
N ALA A 43 -8.91 6.48 20.38
CA ALA A 43 -9.57 7.74 20.68
C ALA A 43 -8.60 8.94 20.65
N ALA A 44 -7.41 8.79 21.25
CA ALA A 44 -6.38 9.83 21.22
C ALA A 44 -5.94 10.15 19.78
N VAL A 45 -5.90 9.16 18.89
CA VAL A 45 -5.54 9.37 17.49
C VAL A 45 -6.70 9.94 16.66
N ALA A 46 -7.95 9.58 16.97
CA ALA A 46 -9.12 10.06 16.26
C ALA A 46 -9.21 11.60 16.25
N GLY A 47 -8.90 12.25 17.38
CA GLY A 47 -8.86 13.71 17.49
C GLY A 47 -7.77 14.38 16.63
N LEU A 48 -6.76 13.63 16.19
CA LEU A 48 -5.64 14.14 15.39
C LEU A 48 -5.87 14.04 13.88
N ARG A 49 -6.90 13.32 13.44
CA ARG A 49 -7.18 13.09 12.02
C ARG A 49 -7.39 14.36 11.20
N PRO A 50 -8.01 15.45 11.73
CA PRO A 50 -8.17 16.68 10.98
C PRO A 50 -6.86 17.44 10.73
N LEU A 51 -5.82 17.20 11.54
CA LEU A 51 -4.58 17.97 11.55
C LEU A 51 -3.70 17.71 10.32
N GLU A 52 -3.03 18.75 9.85
CA GLU A 52 -2.03 18.63 8.78
C GLU A 52 -0.79 17.84 9.22
N GLY A 53 -0.41 17.95 10.49
CA GLY A 53 0.64 17.14 11.08
C GLY A 53 0.96 17.57 12.51
N LEU A 54 1.69 16.73 13.23
CA LEU A 54 2.19 17.02 14.57
C LEU A 54 3.70 17.32 14.54
N ARG A 55 4.07 18.54 14.94
CA ARG A 55 5.47 18.93 15.10
C ARG A 55 6.01 18.45 16.44
N VAL A 56 7.09 17.70 16.43
CA VAL A 56 7.73 17.25 17.67
C VAL A 56 8.44 18.43 18.36
N ARG A 57 8.01 18.75 19.58
CA ARG A 57 8.71 19.64 20.50
C ARG A 57 9.53 18.79 21.46
N TRP A 58 10.82 18.66 21.14
CA TRP A 58 11.74 17.81 21.89
C TRP A 58 11.87 18.26 23.35
N PRO A 59 11.62 17.36 24.33
CA PRO A 59 11.83 17.68 25.73
C PRO A 59 13.33 17.72 26.04
N ASP A 60 13.71 18.47 27.07
CA ASP A 60 15.05 18.37 27.65
C ASP A 60 15.16 17.10 28.49
N VAL A 61 15.50 15.99 27.83
CA VAL A 61 15.64 14.67 28.44
C VAL A 61 16.76 14.57 29.50
N ARG A 62 17.57 15.62 29.68
CA ARG A 62 18.67 15.66 30.68
C ARG A 62 18.26 16.31 32.02
N ALA A 63 17.05 16.86 32.12
CA ALA A 63 16.65 17.75 33.23
C ALA A 63 15.96 17.07 34.46
N GLY A 64 15.99 15.74 34.60
CA GLY A 64 15.58 15.04 35.83
C GLY A 64 14.18 14.37 35.81
N GLU A 65 13.72 13.91 37.00
CA GLU A 65 12.66 12.89 37.23
C GLU A 65 11.23 13.27 36.77
N ARG A 66 10.97 14.50 36.34
CA ARG A 66 9.64 14.98 35.88
C ARG A 66 9.52 15.16 34.37
N GLN A 67 10.58 14.85 33.60
CA GLN A 67 10.58 14.99 32.15
C GLN A 67 10.32 13.65 31.45
N ALA A 68 9.81 13.69 30.22
CA ALA A 68 9.67 12.50 29.40
C ALA A 68 11.05 11.88 29.11
N THR A 69 11.17 10.58 29.30
CA THR A 69 12.40 9.83 28.99
C THR A 69 12.56 9.67 27.47
N PRO A 70 13.78 9.42 26.97
CA PRO A 70 14.01 9.08 25.56
C PRO A 70 13.10 7.96 25.05
N GLU A 71 12.87 6.93 25.86
CA GLU A 71 12.00 5.80 25.54
C GLU A 71 10.54 6.23 25.39
N THR A 72 10.02 7.04 26.33
CA THR A 72 8.66 7.57 26.26
C THR A 72 8.44 8.40 24.98
N VAL A 73 9.41 9.25 24.63
CA VAL A 73 9.34 10.06 23.40
C VAL A 73 9.34 9.15 22.17
N LEU A 74 10.27 8.19 22.09
CA LEU A 74 10.37 7.26 20.97
C LEU A 74 9.09 6.43 20.81
N ARG A 75 8.56 5.87 21.90
CA ARG A 75 7.29 5.11 21.89
C ARG A 75 6.10 5.95 21.45
N THR A 76 6.03 7.22 21.86
CA THR A 76 4.97 8.14 21.42
C THR A 76 5.05 8.38 19.92
N VAL A 77 6.23 8.71 19.40
CA VAL A 77 6.43 8.98 17.97
C VAL A 77 6.12 7.74 17.13
N LEU A 78 6.61 6.57 17.54
CA LEU A 78 6.31 5.31 16.87
C LEU A 78 4.81 4.99 16.90
N GLY A 79 4.13 5.20 18.03
CA GLY A 79 2.69 4.98 18.13
C GLY A 79 1.88 5.87 17.19
N LEU A 80 2.23 7.17 17.09
CA LEU A 80 1.60 8.10 16.15
C LEU A 80 1.86 7.71 14.69
N ALA A 81 3.10 7.37 14.36
CA ALA A 81 3.51 6.93 13.04
C ALA A 81 2.79 5.63 12.61
N ALA A 82 2.72 4.64 13.51
CA ALA A 82 1.99 3.39 13.30
C ALA A 82 0.50 3.65 13.03
N ALA A 83 -0.08 4.63 13.73
CA ALA A 83 -1.46 5.05 13.53
C ALA A 83 -1.67 5.91 12.27
N GLY A 84 -0.63 6.16 11.48
CA GLY A 84 -0.68 6.98 10.26
C GLY A 84 -0.82 8.48 10.50
N VAL A 85 -0.61 8.97 11.73
CA VAL A 85 -0.58 10.41 12.00
C VAL A 85 0.71 10.99 11.40
N PRO A 86 0.64 12.02 10.53
CA PRO A 86 1.85 12.68 10.04
C PRO A 86 2.56 13.39 11.19
N VAL A 87 3.76 12.93 11.55
CA VAL A 87 4.60 13.53 12.59
C VAL A 87 5.86 14.08 11.93
N TYR A 88 6.34 15.25 12.33
CA TYR A 88 7.53 15.85 11.72
C TYR A 88 8.35 16.66 12.72
N ALA A 89 9.60 16.95 12.37
CA ALA A 89 10.48 17.80 13.14
C ALA A 89 11.39 18.60 12.20
N ASP A 90 11.79 19.82 12.57
CA ASP A 90 12.77 20.58 11.77
C ASP A 90 14.18 20.00 11.95
N GLU A 91 14.49 19.53 13.16
CA GLU A 91 15.70 18.82 13.51
C GLU A 91 15.40 17.77 14.57
N ALA A 92 16.13 16.65 14.57
CA ALA A 92 16.11 15.66 15.65
C ALA A 92 17.37 15.78 16.55
N PRO A 93 17.25 15.69 17.89
CA PRO A 93 18.39 15.72 18.80
C PRO A 93 19.29 14.49 18.63
N SER A 94 20.57 14.60 19.04
CA SER A 94 21.57 13.55 18.82
C SER A 94 21.15 12.20 19.41
N TRP A 95 20.60 12.20 20.62
CA TRP A 95 20.14 10.97 21.28
C TRP A 95 19.04 10.25 20.50
N PHE A 96 18.16 10.99 19.80
CA PHE A 96 17.10 10.39 18.98
C PHE A 96 17.65 9.87 17.66
N LYS A 97 18.60 10.60 17.06
CA LYS A 97 19.34 10.16 15.86
C LYS A 97 20.11 8.86 16.14
N GLU A 98 20.72 8.73 17.31
CA GLU A 98 21.43 7.53 17.76
C GLU A 98 20.46 6.36 18.02
N ALA A 99 19.32 6.60 18.67
CA ALA A 99 18.36 5.56 19.00
C ALA A 99 17.54 5.06 17.80
N ALA A 100 17.20 5.94 16.85
CA ALA A 100 16.33 5.63 15.72
C ALA A 100 16.71 6.45 14.47
N PRO A 101 17.85 6.14 13.80
CA PRO A 101 18.41 6.98 12.74
C PRO A 101 17.48 7.16 11.54
N ASP A 102 16.89 6.09 11.02
CA ASP A 102 16.00 6.16 9.85
C ASP A 102 14.70 6.91 10.14
N LEU A 103 14.19 6.78 11.37
CA LEU A 103 13.04 7.53 11.84
C LEU A 103 13.39 9.02 11.96
N ALA A 104 14.55 9.35 12.52
CA ALA A 104 15.03 10.72 12.62
C ALA A 104 15.15 11.39 11.24
N VAL A 105 15.77 10.71 10.27
CA VAL A 105 15.89 11.18 8.88
C VAL A 105 14.51 11.41 8.25
N THR A 106 13.61 10.45 8.42
CA THR A 106 12.27 10.53 7.82
C THR A 106 11.47 11.68 8.42
N LEU A 107 11.44 11.82 9.76
CA LEU A 107 10.78 12.90 10.49
C LEU A 107 11.20 14.29 10.00
N THR A 108 12.46 14.46 9.64
CA THR A 108 13.02 15.75 9.17
C THR A 108 12.95 15.97 7.67
N SER A 109 12.43 14.99 6.91
CA SER A 109 12.39 15.06 5.44
C SER A 109 11.17 15.79 4.87
N TRP A 110 10.21 16.14 5.72
CA TRP A 110 8.97 16.82 5.35
C TRP A 110 8.53 17.76 6.45
N ALA A 111 7.92 18.87 6.07
CA ALA A 111 7.18 19.76 6.95
C ALA A 111 5.97 20.33 6.18
N PRO A 112 4.90 20.73 6.88
CA PRO A 112 3.81 21.48 6.29
C PRO A 112 4.32 22.73 5.55
N GLY A 113 3.73 23.01 4.39
CA GLY A 113 4.09 24.15 3.56
C GLY A 113 2.84 24.89 3.06
N PRO A 114 3.02 25.97 2.28
CA PRO A 114 1.91 26.70 1.69
C PRO A 114 0.99 25.76 0.89
N ARG A 115 -0.33 25.93 1.04
CA ARG A 115 -1.29 25.17 0.25
C ARG A 115 -1.49 25.81 -1.12
N ASP A 116 -1.32 24.98 -2.14
CA ASP A 116 -1.76 25.26 -3.49
C ASP A 116 -3.04 24.46 -3.76
N ALA A 117 -4.11 25.13 -4.18
CA ALA A 117 -5.38 24.49 -4.54
C ALA A 117 -5.43 24.04 -6.01
N SER A 118 -4.34 24.24 -6.77
CA SER A 118 -4.26 23.80 -8.16
C SER A 118 -4.23 22.27 -8.27
N VAL A 119 -4.70 21.75 -9.40
CA VAL A 119 -4.58 20.33 -9.76
C VAL A 119 -3.12 19.85 -9.90
N ARG A 120 -2.14 20.74 -9.80
CA ARG A 120 -0.71 20.38 -9.81
C ARG A 120 -0.13 20.27 -8.41
N SER A 121 -0.86 20.73 -7.39
CA SER A 121 -0.43 20.70 -6.01
C SER A 121 -0.17 19.27 -5.53
N VAL A 122 0.98 19.07 -4.90
CA VAL A 122 1.39 17.78 -4.33
C VAL A 122 1.46 17.83 -2.81
N SER A 123 0.97 18.88 -2.15
CA SER A 123 1.12 19.04 -0.70
C SER A 123 0.50 17.87 0.08
N ASP A 124 -0.76 17.52 -0.23
CA ASP A 124 -1.45 16.38 0.39
C ASP A 124 -0.77 15.06 0.02
N LEU A 125 -0.33 14.90 -1.23
CA LEU A 125 0.41 13.72 -1.68
C LEU A 125 1.71 13.54 -0.88
N ARG A 126 2.50 14.60 -0.70
CA ARG A 126 3.77 14.55 0.04
C ARG A 126 3.55 14.26 1.53
N ARG A 127 2.45 14.77 2.10
CA ARG A 127 2.01 14.44 3.46
C ARG A 127 1.64 12.96 3.61
N GLU A 128 0.91 12.40 2.63
CA GLU A 128 0.53 10.99 2.58
C GLU A 128 1.75 10.06 2.45
N GLU A 129 2.66 10.38 1.53
CA GLU A 129 3.91 9.64 1.35
C GLU A 129 4.79 9.67 2.61
N HIS A 130 4.88 10.82 3.27
CA HIS A 130 5.58 10.98 4.54
C HIS A 130 4.96 10.12 5.65
N SER A 131 3.63 10.16 5.81
CA SER A 131 2.91 9.30 6.76
C SER A 131 3.17 7.82 6.49
N LEU A 132 3.11 7.37 5.23
CA LEU A 132 3.38 5.98 4.87
C LEU A 132 4.82 5.57 5.21
N ARG A 133 5.82 6.40 4.93
CA ARG A 133 7.22 6.11 5.24
C ARG A 133 7.46 5.98 6.74
N LEU A 134 6.88 6.87 7.55
CA LEU A 134 6.93 6.77 9.01
C LEU A 134 6.24 5.50 9.50
N ARG A 135 5.06 5.20 8.96
CA ARG A 135 4.29 4.01 9.31
C ARG A 135 5.06 2.72 9.02
N ARG A 136 5.74 2.65 7.88
CA ARG A 136 6.63 1.53 7.54
C ARG A 136 7.69 1.34 8.62
N LEU A 137 8.36 2.40 9.06
CA LEU A 137 9.37 2.30 10.12
C LEU A 137 8.78 1.89 11.47
N ALA A 138 7.56 2.35 11.78
CA ALA A 138 6.93 2.08 13.07
C ALA A 138 6.32 0.68 13.19
N LEU A 139 5.77 0.14 12.11
CA LEU A 139 5.09 -1.16 12.09
C LEU A 139 5.98 -2.30 11.59
N ARG A 140 7.16 -2.00 11.05
CA ARG A 140 8.19 -3.01 10.82
C ARG A 140 8.72 -3.45 12.18
N GLY A 141 8.22 -4.59 12.64
CA GLY A 141 8.75 -5.26 13.82
C GLY A 141 10.20 -5.70 13.63
N PRO A 142 10.86 -6.15 14.72
CA PRO A 142 12.13 -6.87 14.60
C PRO A 142 11.97 -8.05 13.64
N ALA A 143 13.06 -8.48 12.99
CA ALA A 143 13.09 -9.54 11.98
C ALA A 143 12.43 -10.85 12.45
N GLY A 144 11.10 -10.92 12.35
CA GLY A 144 10.30 -12.13 12.54
C GLY A 144 10.36 -13.00 11.30
N ALA A 145 9.60 -14.10 11.31
CA ALA A 145 9.42 -14.93 10.13
C ALA A 145 8.84 -14.09 8.99
N VAL A 146 9.59 -13.97 7.91
CA VAL A 146 9.16 -13.30 6.69
C VAL A 146 8.05 -14.16 6.07
N PRO A 147 6.82 -13.63 5.86
CA PRO A 147 5.74 -14.43 5.31
C PRO A 147 6.07 -14.83 3.87
N LYS A 148 5.78 -16.09 3.55
CA LYS A 148 5.89 -16.62 2.18
C LYS A 148 4.63 -16.25 1.40
N VAL A 149 4.80 -15.45 0.35
CA VAL A 149 3.74 -14.97 -0.54
C VAL A 149 3.84 -15.68 -1.87
N SER A 150 2.75 -16.30 -2.31
CA SER A 150 2.60 -16.76 -3.70
C SER A 150 1.96 -15.65 -4.51
N VAL A 151 2.74 -15.09 -5.44
CA VAL A 151 2.26 -14.11 -6.41
C VAL A 151 1.59 -14.85 -7.56
N VAL A 152 0.27 -14.72 -7.65
CA VAL A 152 -0.58 -15.32 -8.69
C VAL A 152 -0.72 -14.32 -9.83
N MET A 153 -0.16 -14.67 -10.98
CA MET A 153 -0.19 -13.84 -12.18
C MET A 153 -0.67 -14.69 -13.37
N SER A 154 -1.48 -14.11 -14.24
CA SER A 154 -1.82 -14.73 -15.52
C SER A 154 -1.52 -13.76 -16.65
N SER A 155 -0.96 -14.25 -17.76
CA SER A 155 -0.61 -13.42 -18.91
C SER A 155 -0.92 -14.11 -20.24
N LYS A 156 -1.47 -13.34 -21.17
CA LYS A 156 -1.55 -13.66 -22.60
C LYS A 156 -0.55 -12.83 -23.44
N ARG A 157 0.34 -12.09 -22.77
CA ARG A 157 1.19 -11.01 -23.30
C ARG A 157 2.65 -11.30 -22.95
N PRO A 158 3.31 -12.24 -23.67
CA PRO A 158 4.64 -12.71 -23.31
C PRO A 158 5.70 -11.59 -23.27
N GLU A 159 5.51 -10.52 -24.03
CA GLU A 159 6.35 -9.33 -24.05
C GLU A 159 6.33 -8.52 -22.73
N LEU A 160 5.29 -8.67 -21.91
CA LEU A 160 5.17 -7.96 -20.62
C LEU A 160 5.80 -8.72 -19.45
N LEU A 161 6.01 -10.03 -19.59
CA LEU A 161 6.47 -10.89 -18.50
C LEU A 161 7.81 -10.46 -17.90
N GLY A 162 8.76 -10.02 -18.73
CA GLY A 162 10.06 -9.56 -18.24
C GLY A 162 9.95 -8.36 -17.30
N ALA A 163 9.09 -7.39 -17.64
CA ALA A 163 8.84 -6.23 -16.79
C ALA A 163 8.09 -6.61 -15.51
N ALA A 164 7.03 -7.43 -15.62
CA ALA A 164 6.25 -7.87 -14.46
C ALA A 164 7.10 -8.68 -13.46
N LEU A 165 7.82 -9.70 -13.93
CA LEU A 165 8.73 -10.50 -13.11
C LEU A 165 9.86 -9.65 -12.52
N GLY A 166 10.39 -8.68 -13.28
CA GLY A 166 11.37 -7.72 -12.77
C GLY A 166 10.85 -6.83 -11.63
N GLN A 167 9.55 -6.51 -11.59
CA GLN A 167 8.94 -5.82 -10.45
C GLN A 167 8.74 -6.74 -9.24
N ILE A 168 8.35 -7.99 -9.48
CA ILE A 168 8.18 -9.00 -8.42
C ILE A 168 9.53 -9.33 -7.77
N ALA A 169 10.60 -9.48 -8.55
CA ALA A 169 11.95 -9.76 -8.05
C ALA A 169 12.53 -8.66 -7.14
N ARG A 170 11.98 -7.44 -7.23
CA ARG A 170 12.40 -6.29 -6.41
C ARG A 170 11.60 -6.14 -5.12
N GLN A 171 10.62 -7.01 -4.85
CA GLN A 171 9.86 -6.96 -3.60
C GLN A 171 10.78 -7.19 -2.40
N ARG A 172 10.65 -6.34 -1.38
CA ARG A 172 11.46 -6.34 -0.16
C ARG A 172 10.63 -6.76 1.04
N HIS A 173 11.29 -7.33 2.05
CA HIS A 173 10.69 -7.74 3.33
C HIS A 173 9.62 -8.85 3.22
N VAL A 174 9.67 -9.63 2.14
CA VAL A 174 8.78 -10.77 1.85
C VAL A 174 9.59 -11.90 1.23
N ASP A 175 9.15 -13.15 1.46
CA ASP A 175 9.63 -14.32 0.73
C ASP A 175 8.63 -14.60 -0.38
N VAL A 176 9.08 -14.73 -1.63
CA VAL A 176 8.20 -14.70 -2.80
C VAL A 176 8.46 -15.90 -3.69
N GLU A 177 7.37 -16.52 -4.10
CA GLU A 177 7.32 -17.38 -5.28
C GLU A 177 6.27 -16.86 -6.26
N VAL A 178 6.43 -17.20 -7.53
CA VAL A 178 5.47 -16.84 -8.59
C VAL A 178 4.76 -18.09 -9.07
N VAL A 179 3.43 -18.01 -9.22
CA VAL A 179 2.64 -18.99 -9.96
C VAL A 179 2.03 -18.28 -11.18
N LEU A 180 2.47 -18.70 -12.36
CA LEU A 180 2.20 -18.03 -13.64
C LEU A 180 1.27 -18.88 -14.51
N GLY A 181 0.06 -18.38 -14.76
CA GLY A 181 -0.83 -18.89 -15.80
C GLY A 181 -0.50 -18.27 -17.17
N LEU A 182 -0.03 -19.06 -18.13
CA LEU A 182 0.14 -18.62 -19.51
C LEU A 182 -1.15 -18.89 -20.29
N HIS A 183 -1.88 -17.84 -20.63
CA HIS A 183 -3.19 -17.93 -21.25
C HIS A 183 -3.10 -17.86 -22.77
N GLY A 184 -3.21 -19.01 -23.44
CA GLY A 184 -3.14 -19.12 -24.89
C GLY A 184 -1.74 -18.92 -25.46
N VAL A 185 -0.70 -18.98 -24.61
CA VAL A 185 0.70 -18.78 -24.98
C VAL A 185 1.52 -19.97 -24.45
N PRO A 186 2.33 -20.63 -25.28
CA PRO A 186 3.15 -21.74 -24.83
C PRO A 186 4.37 -21.25 -24.02
N SER A 187 4.81 -22.03 -23.04
CA SER A 187 6.04 -21.79 -22.26
C SER A 187 7.29 -21.75 -23.13
N ALA A 188 7.25 -22.44 -24.28
CA ALA A 188 8.32 -22.43 -25.28
C ALA A 188 8.44 -21.10 -26.05
N HIS A 189 7.48 -20.17 -25.92
CA HIS A 189 7.55 -18.86 -26.58
C HIS A 189 8.85 -18.13 -26.21
N PRO A 190 9.60 -17.55 -27.18
CA PRO A 190 10.93 -16.99 -26.92
C PRO A 190 10.97 -15.94 -25.80
N ASP A 191 9.98 -15.05 -25.74
CA ASP A 191 9.93 -14.01 -24.69
C ASP A 191 9.55 -14.58 -23.32
N VAL A 192 8.74 -15.65 -23.27
CA VAL A 192 8.43 -16.36 -22.02
C VAL A 192 9.69 -17.01 -21.48
N ARG A 193 10.39 -17.77 -22.32
CA ARG A 193 11.66 -18.41 -21.96
C ARG A 193 12.67 -17.40 -21.43
N ARG A 194 12.88 -16.30 -22.16
CA ARG A 194 13.81 -15.23 -21.75
C ARG A 194 13.44 -14.65 -20.39
N ALA A 195 12.15 -14.39 -20.15
CA ALA A 195 11.67 -13.84 -18.88
C ALA A 195 11.88 -14.83 -17.72
N LEU A 196 11.58 -16.12 -17.91
CA LEU A 196 11.76 -17.16 -16.89
C LEU A 196 13.24 -17.44 -16.60
N GLU A 197 14.08 -17.53 -17.64
CA GLU A 197 15.54 -17.76 -17.51
C GLU A 197 16.24 -16.61 -16.77
N SER A 198 15.70 -15.39 -16.82
CA SER A 198 16.25 -14.21 -16.16
C SER A 198 15.70 -13.96 -14.75
N PHE A 199 14.66 -14.70 -14.33
CA PHE A 199 13.97 -14.46 -13.07
C PHE A 199 14.66 -15.22 -11.91
N PRO A 200 15.08 -14.54 -10.83
CA PRO A 200 15.93 -15.16 -9.80
C PRO A 200 15.16 -15.92 -8.72
N LEU A 201 13.82 -15.86 -8.69
CA LEU A 201 12.99 -16.45 -7.64
C LEU A 201 12.23 -17.69 -8.16
N PRO A 202 11.71 -18.55 -7.26
CA PRO A 202 10.90 -19.70 -7.66
C PRO A 202 9.71 -19.28 -8.52
N VAL A 203 9.54 -19.95 -9.66
CA VAL A 203 8.40 -19.75 -10.56
C VAL A 203 7.85 -21.09 -11.01
N THR A 204 6.53 -21.26 -10.86
CA THR A 204 5.79 -22.40 -11.40
C THR A 204 4.89 -21.91 -12.52
N VAL A 205 4.90 -22.59 -13.66
CA VAL A 205 4.19 -22.17 -14.87
C VAL A 205 3.12 -23.20 -15.22
N ARG A 206 1.92 -22.71 -15.57
CA ARG A 206 0.83 -23.51 -16.11
C ARG A 206 0.32 -22.90 -17.40
N GLU A 207 0.38 -23.67 -18.47
CA GLU A 207 -0.26 -23.29 -19.73
C GLU A 207 -1.77 -23.57 -19.67
N ALA A 208 -2.54 -22.69 -20.29
CA ALA A 208 -3.97 -22.85 -20.50
C ALA A 208 -4.32 -22.51 -21.95
N ASP A 209 -5.32 -23.21 -22.50
CA ASP A 209 -5.81 -22.92 -23.85
C ASP A 209 -6.38 -21.50 -23.93
N ALA A 210 -6.27 -20.87 -25.10
CA ALA A 210 -6.81 -19.52 -25.35
C ALA A 210 -8.35 -19.41 -25.17
N ALA A 211 -9.05 -20.55 -25.19
CA ALA A 211 -10.49 -20.63 -24.95
C ALA A 211 -10.86 -20.74 -23.46
N THR A 212 -9.88 -20.97 -22.58
CA THR A 212 -10.11 -21.11 -21.13
C THR A 212 -10.60 -19.77 -20.56
N PRO A 213 -11.67 -19.73 -19.75
CA PRO A 213 -12.08 -18.50 -19.07
C PRO A 213 -10.92 -17.92 -18.24
N PHE A 214 -10.73 -16.59 -18.30
CA PHE A 214 -9.62 -15.93 -17.61
C PHE A 214 -9.56 -16.24 -16.11
N GLY A 215 -10.71 -16.23 -15.43
CA GLY A 215 -10.75 -16.54 -14.00
C GLY A 215 -10.33 -17.98 -13.69
N GLU A 216 -10.64 -18.93 -14.56
CA GLU A 216 -10.20 -20.33 -14.43
C GLU A 216 -8.68 -20.46 -14.63
N VAL A 217 -8.06 -19.62 -15.48
CA VAL A 217 -6.59 -19.59 -15.61
C VAL A 217 -5.93 -19.07 -14.33
N LEU A 218 -6.47 -18.01 -13.74
CA LEU A 218 -5.99 -17.47 -12.46
C LEU A 218 -6.18 -18.48 -11.32
N ASP A 219 -7.33 -19.16 -11.26
CA ASP A 219 -7.64 -20.15 -10.24
C ASP A 219 -6.68 -21.35 -10.31
N ARG A 220 -6.50 -21.91 -11.51
CA ARG A 220 -5.52 -22.99 -11.76
C ARG A 220 -4.09 -22.58 -11.43
N ALA A 221 -3.74 -21.30 -11.58
CA ALA A 221 -2.44 -20.80 -11.14
C ALA A 221 -2.37 -20.73 -9.61
N ALA A 222 -3.41 -20.23 -8.95
CA ALA A 222 -3.51 -20.15 -7.50
C ALA A 222 -3.47 -21.53 -6.82
N ASP A 223 -4.01 -22.58 -7.45
CA ASP A 223 -3.94 -23.96 -6.94
C ASP A 223 -2.52 -24.50 -6.78
N MET A 224 -1.55 -23.94 -7.50
CA MET A 224 -0.14 -24.31 -7.40
C MET A 224 0.61 -23.54 -6.31
N ALA A 225 -0.05 -22.58 -5.65
CA ALA A 225 0.56 -21.76 -4.61
C ALA A 225 0.93 -22.60 -3.37
N SER A 226 2.13 -22.41 -2.85
CA SER A 226 2.62 -23.05 -1.64
C SER A 226 2.88 -22.09 -0.48
N GLY A 227 2.84 -20.77 -0.71
CA GLY A 227 2.92 -19.73 0.30
C GLY A 227 1.66 -19.65 1.17
N ASP A 228 1.78 -19.02 2.34
CA ASP A 228 0.66 -18.85 3.27
C ASP A 228 -0.29 -17.73 2.83
N GLU A 229 0.22 -16.82 2.00
CA GLU A 229 -0.51 -15.67 1.48
C GLU A 229 -0.58 -15.72 -0.05
N ILE A 230 -1.72 -15.29 -0.61
CA ILE A 230 -1.95 -15.13 -2.04
C ILE A 230 -1.96 -13.64 -2.36
N ALA A 231 -1.18 -13.25 -3.36
CA ALA A 231 -1.22 -11.91 -3.94
C ALA A 231 -1.54 -12.01 -5.43
N LYS A 232 -2.68 -11.44 -5.85
CA LYS A 232 -2.95 -11.28 -7.28
C LYS A 232 -2.04 -10.20 -7.87
N TRP A 233 -1.56 -10.41 -9.08
CA TRP A 233 -0.68 -9.49 -9.79
C TRP A 233 -1.08 -9.37 -11.27
N ASP A 234 -1.21 -8.14 -11.76
CA ASP A 234 -1.47 -7.85 -13.17
C ASP A 234 -0.13 -7.55 -13.89
N ASP A 235 0.09 -8.16 -15.05
CA ASP A 235 1.36 -8.11 -15.81
C ASP A 235 1.62 -6.75 -16.49
N ASP A 236 0.64 -5.84 -16.50
CA ASP A 236 0.70 -4.56 -17.19
C ASP A 236 0.69 -3.31 -16.27
N ASP A 237 0.61 -3.51 -14.96
CA ASP A 237 0.60 -2.43 -13.97
C ASP A 237 1.99 -2.20 -13.32
N TRP A 238 2.10 -1.13 -12.53
CA TRP A 238 3.31 -0.84 -11.74
C TRP A 238 3.08 -0.96 -10.25
N TYR A 239 4.09 -1.52 -9.57
CA TYR A 239 4.05 -1.84 -8.15
C TYR A 239 5.35 -1.39 -7.47
N SER A 240 5.23 -0.75 -6.30
CA SER A 240 6.38 -0.35 -5.50
C SER A 240 7.16 -1.57 -5.01
N PRO A 241 8.48 -1.46 -4.74
CA PRO A 241 9.28 -2.54 -4.16
C PRO A 241 8.84 -3.03 -2.78
N GLU A 242 7.86 -2.40 -2.15
CA GLU A 242 7.34 -2.80 -0.83
C GLU A 242 5.82 -3.03 -0.86
N HIS A 243 5.25 -3.20 -2.06
CA HIS A 243 3.82 -3.38 -2.24
C HIS A 243 3.29 -4.56 -1.41
N LEU A 244 3.94 -5.72 -1.48
CA LEU A 244 3.52 -6.91 -0.72
C LEU A 244 3.67 -6.70 0.79
N ALA A 245 4.79 -6.09 1.23
CA ALA A 245 5.02 -5.79 2.64
C ALA A 245 3.99 -4.80 3.21
N ASP A 246 3.57 -3.80 2.43
CA ASP A 246 2.51 -2.87 2.81
C ASP A 246 1.15 -3.57 2.96
N LEU A 247 0.83 -4.54 2.09
CA LEU A 247 -0.41 -5.31 2.18
C LEU A 247 -0.41 -6.26 3.40
N ILE A 248 0.72 -6.92 3.68
CA ILE A 248 0.88 -7.73 4.91
C ILE A 248 0.68 -6.87 6.16
N MET A 249 1.32 -5.69 6.18
CA MET A 249 1.17 -4.73 7.27
C MET A 249 -0.28 -4.30 7.42
N ALA A 250 -0.96 -4.01 6.30
CA ALA A 250 -2.37 -3.66 6.27
C ALA A 250 -3.27 -4.74 6.83
N ARG A 251 -3.02 -5.99 6.46
CA ARG A 251 -3.78 -7.14 6.98
C ARG A 251 -3.56 -7.31 8.48
N SER A 252 -2.32 -7.14 8.95
CA SER A 252 -1.96 -7.26 10.37
C SER A 252 -2.64 -6.20 11.24
N TYR A 253 -2.64 -4.93 10.82
CA TYR A 253 -3.28 -3.87 11.63
C TYR A 253 -4.80 -3.85 11.51
N SER A 254 -5.37 -4.26 10.37
CA SER A 254 -6.83 -4.22 10.17
C SER A 254 -7.52 -5.48 10.67
N GLY A 255 -6.83 -6.63 10.69
CA GLY A 255 -7.44 -7.93 10.91
C GLY A 255 -8.42 -8.33 9.79
N ALA A 256 -8.26 -7.77 8.60
CA ALA A 256 -9.10 -8.05 7.44
C ALA A 256 -8.82 -9.45 6.86
N ASP A 257 -9.84 -10.04 6.24
CA ASP A 257 -9.72 -11.27 5.48
C ASP A 257 -9.03 -11.01 4.15
N ILE A 258 -9.38 -9.89 3.51
CA ILE A 258 -8.83 -9.42 2.25
C ILE A 258 -8.35 -7.98 2.42
N VAL A 259 -7.18 -7.69 1.87
CA VAL A 259 -6.67 -6.32 1.74
C VAL A 259 -6.31 -6.04 0.29
N GLY A 260 -6.29 -4.75 -0.05
CA GLY A 260 -5.83 -4.26 -1.34
C GLY A 260 -5.79 -2.74 -1.33
N THR A 261 -5.30 -2.14 -2.40
CA THR A 261 -5.11 -0.69 -2.45
C THR A 261 -6.30 0.02 -3.09
N ALA A 262 -6.41 1.33 -2.86
CA ALA A 262 -7.18 2.18 -3.75
C ALA A 262 -6.55 2.22 -5.15
N ALA A 263 -7.40 2.25 -6.19
CA ALA A 263 -6.97 2.57 -7.55
C ALA A 263 -6.82 4.09 -7.64
N GLU A 264 -5.68 4.59 -7.14
CA GLU A 264 -5.44 6.02 -6.93
C GLU A 264 -4.70 6.68 -8.10
N PHE A 265 -3.63 6.03 -8.58
CA PHE A 265 -2.85 6.48 -9.73
C PHE A 265 -3.18 5.67 -10.98
N PHE A 266 -3.33 6.38 -12.09
CA PHE A 266 -3.50 5.79 -13.41
C PHE A 266 -2.50 6.38 -14.39
N TYR A 267 -1.88 5.54 -15.20
CA TYR A 267 -1.13 5.98 -16.38
C TYR A 267 -1.99 5.77 -17.63
N LEU A 268 -2.46 6.88 -18.22
CA LEU A 268 -3.23 6.89 -19.45
C LEU A 268 -2.24 6.85 -20.63
N GLU A 269 -1.85 5.64 -21.03
CA GLU A 269 -0.76 5.41 -21.97
C GLU A 269 -0.94 6.14 -23.32
N PRO A 270 -2.12 6.10 -23.98
CA PRO A 270 -2.31 6.79 -25.26
C PRO A 270 -2.13 8.30 -25.17
N LEU A 271 -2.36 8.88 -23.98
CA LEU A 271 -2.22 10.31 -23.73
C LEU A 271 -0.84 10.66 -23.15
N ARG A 272 -0.08 9.66 -22.69
CA ARG A 272 1.17 9.82 -21.93
C ARG A 272 0.95 10.76 -20.74
N VAL A 273 -0.11 10.52 -19.98
CA VAL A 273 -0.51 11.32 -18.81
C VAL A 273 -0.64 10.41 -17.60
N THR A 274 -0.07 10.82 -16.47
CA THR A 274 -0.40 10.24 -15.17
C THR A 274 -1.47 11.08 -14.51
N VAL A 275 -2.51 10.42 -14.02
CA VAL A 275 -3.55 11.06 -13.21
C VAL A 275 -3.61 10.43 -11.83
N ARG A 276 -3.95 11.24 -10.84
CA ARG A 276 -4.28 10.81 -9.48
C ARG A 276 -5.72 11.21 -9.19
N ARG A 277 -6.53 10.29 -8.68
CA ARG A 277 -7.88 10.57 -8.20
C ARG A 277 -7.99 10.26 -6.72
N THR A 278 -8.63 11.13 -5.96
CA THR A 278 -8.73 10.99 -4.49
C THR A 278 -10.14 10.69 -4.00
N ASP A 279 -11.07 10.41 -4.92
CA ASP A 279 -12.46 10.06 -4.63
C ASP A 279 -12.66 8.62 -4.12
N TYR A 280 -11.64 7.76 -4.25
CA TYR A 280 -11.58 6.50 -3.49
C TYR A 280 -10.88 6.73 -2.14
N THR A 281 -11.63 6.80 -1.05
CA THR A 281 -11.06 6.90 0.30
C THR A 281 -10.16 5.70 0.61
N SER A 282 -8.99 5.95 1.17
CA SER A 282 -8.04 4.94 1.67
C SER A 282 -8.17 4.78 3.19
N GLU A 283 -7.59 3.71 3.71
CA GLU A 283 -7.59 3.38 5.14
C GLU A 283 -8.98 3.20 5.73
N ILE A 284 -9.81 2.44 5.02
CA ILE A 284 -11.20 2.17 5.38
C ILE A 284 -11.59 0.71 5.14
N TRP A 285 -12.59 0.25 5.88
CA TRP A 285 -13.38 -0.91 5.49
C TRP A 285 -14.13 -0.61 4.19
N SER A 286 -14.09 -1.55 3.25
CA SER A 286 -14.58 -1.36 1.88
C SER A 286 -15.24 -2.65 1.40
N ASP A 287 -15.97 -2.59 0.31
CA ASP A 287 -16.43 -3.74 -0.48
C ASP A 287 -15.55 -3.96 -1.73
N HIS A 288 -14.66 -3.00 -2.02
CA HIS A 288 -13.88 -2.97 -3.24
C HIS A 288 -12.43 -2.52 -3.01
N VAL A 289 -11.49 -3.15 -3.73
CA VAL A 289 -10.07 -2.79 -3.86
C VAL A 289 -9.65 -2.90 -5.33
N ALA A 290 -8.50 -2.30 -5.69
CA ALA A 290 -7.95 -2.47 -7.04
C ALA A 290 -7.64 -3.96 -7.30
N GLY A 291 -8.14 -4.48 -8.43
CA GLY A 291 -8.12 -5.91 -8.72
C GLY A 291 -6.73 -6.53 -8.77
N GLY A 292 -5.75 -5.85 -9.35
CA GLY A 292 -4.34 -6.25 -9.36
C GLY A 292 -3.64 -6.17 -7.99
N THR A 293 -4.36 -5.88 -6.91
CA THR A 293 -3.79 -5.71 -5.56
C THR A 293 -4.48 -6.56 -4.49
N ILE A 294 -5.36 -7.49 -4.91
CA ILE A 294 -6.06 -8.39 -3.99
C ILE A 294 -5.02 -9.26 -3.26
N PHE A 295 -5.06 -9.22 -1.94
CA PHE A 295 -4.17 -9.97 -1.06
C PHE A 295 -4.92 -10.57 0.13
N LEU A 296 -4.66 -11.83 0.43
CA LEU A 296 -5.34 -12.59 1.48
C LEU A 296 -4.57 -13.87 1.83
N ALA A 297 -4.88 -14.47 2.98
CA ALA A 297 -4.36 -15.79 3.33
C ALA A 297 -4.86 -16.85 2.34
N ARG A 298 -3.99 -17.78 1.95
CA ARG A 298 -4.32 -18.89 1.05
C ARG A 298 -5.47 -19.75 1.57
N ALA A 299 -5.50 -20.02 2.89
CA ALA A 299 -6.59 -20.75 3.52
C ALA A 299 -7.95 -20.02 3.35
N LYS A 300 -7.95 -18.68 3.46
CA LYS A 300 -9.16 -17.88 3.25
C LYS A 300 -9.56 -17.83 1.77
N PHE A 301 -8.61 -17.77 0.85
CA PHE A 301 -8.87 -17.89 -0.59
C PHE A 301 -9.59 -19.21 -0.93
N GLN A 302 -9.10 -20.32 -0.37
CA GLN A 302 -9.70 -21.65 -0.52
C GLN A 302 -11.10 -21.75 0.12
N GLU A 303 -11.29 -21.16 1.30
CA GLU A 303 -12.58 -21.09 1.98
C GLU A 303 -13.64 -20.32 1.17
N ILE A 304 -13.23 -19.24 0.50
CA ILE A 304 -14.11 -18.44 -0.37
C ILE A 304 -14.50 -19.21 -1.64
N GLY A 305 -13.65 -20.16 -2.09
CA GLY A 305 -13.88 -20.97 -3.29
C GLY A 305 -13.10 -20.52 -4.53
N GLY A 306 -12.06 -19.69 -4.35
CA GLY A 306 -11.14 -19.31 -5.42
C GLY A 306 -11.71 -18.33 -6.45
N PHE A 307 -11.01 -18.19 -7.58
CA PHE A 307 -11.46 -17.33 -8.69
C PHE A 307 -12.47 -18.09 -9.56
N GLU A 308 -13.66 -17.51 -9.76
CA GLU A 308 -14.67 -18.12 -10.62
C GLU A 308 -14.26 -18.13 -12.10
N GLY A 309 -14.65 -19.17 -12.83
CA GLY A 309 -14.42 -19.36 -14.27
C GLY A 309 -15.17 -18.40 -15.19
N VAL A 310 -15.00 -17.08 -14.99
CA VAL A 310 -15.58 -16.02 -15.83
C VAL A 310 -14.53 -15.41 -16.74
N ALA A 311 -14.94 -15.00 -17.95
CA ALA A 311 -14.01 -14.43 -18.94
C ALA A 311 -13.61 -12.98 -18.64
N ARG A 312 -14.44 -12.22 -17.91
CA ARG A 312 -14.23 -10.80 -17.59
C ARG A 312 -14.77 -10.49 -16.21
N GLY A 313 -14.20 -9.47 -15.58
CA GLY A 313 -14.66 -9.02 -14.26
C GLY A 313 -14.35 -10.00 -13.13
N VAL A 314 -13.34 -10.87 -13.30
CA VAL A 314 -12.92 -11.89 -12.33
C VAL A 314 -12.72 -11.27 -10.95
N ASP A 315 -11.99 -10.16 -10.85
CA ASP A 315 -11.70 -9.48 -9.58
C ASP A 315 -12.97 -9.00 -8.87
N ALA A 316 -13.89 -8.40 -9.63
CA ALA A 316 -15.16 -7.90 -9.08
C ALA A 316 -16.06 -9.07 -8.64
N GLN A 317 -16.07 -10.16 -9.40
CA GLN A 317 -16.81 -11.37 -9.06
C GLN A 317 -16.24 -12.01 -7.80
N PHE A 318 -14.91 -12.14 -7.69
CA PHE A 318 -14.26 -12.68 -6.50
C PHE A 318 -14.56 -11.86 -5.24
N LEU A 319 -14.44 -10.53 -5.30
CA LEU A 319 -14.74 -9.66 -4.15
C LEU A 319 -16.23 -9.75 -3.75
N LYS A 320 -17.14 -9.87 -4.72
CA LYS A 320 -18.57 -10.08 -4.47
C LYS A 320 -18.83 -11.41 -3.75
N THR A 321 -18.20 -12.50 -4.21
CA THR A 321 -18.33 -13.83 -3.61
C THR A 321 -17.71 -13.88 -2.22
N ALA A 322 -16.54 -13.26 -2.03
CA ALA A 322 -15.92 -13.11 -0.72
C ALA A 322 -16.82 -12.36 0.26
N HIS A 323 -17.43 -11.25 -0.18
CA HIS A 323 -18.38 -10.50 0.65
C HIS A 323 -19.60 -11.34 1.02
N ALA A 324 -20.16 -12.10 0.06
CA ALA A 324 -21.27 -13.02 0.31
C ALA A 324 -20.90 -14.14 1.30
N ALA A 325 -19.63 -14.54 1.35
CA ALA A 325 -19.08 -15.48 2.34
C ALA A 325 -18.75 -14.82 3.70
N GLY A 326 -19.03 -13.52 3.87
CA GLY A 326 -18.79 -12.79 5.12
C GLY A 326 -17.37 -12.28 5.32
N ALA A 327 -16.51 -12.33 4.29
CA ALA A 327 -15.15 -11.81 4.37
C ALA A 327 -15.15 -10.28 4.52
N ARG A 328 -14.31 -9.78 5.43
CA ARG A 328 -14.10 -8.34 5.64
C ARG A 328 -12.95 -7.85 4.77
N ILE A 329 -13.21 -6.81 3.98
CA ILE A 329 -12.24 -6.25 3.04
C ILE A 329 -11.77 -4.88 3.55
N TYR A 330 -10.46 -4.68 3.60
CA TYR A 330 -9.86 -3.39 3.97
C TYR A 330 -9.09 -2.78 2.79
N ARG A 331 -9.37 -1.51 2.49
CA ARG A 331 -8.71 -0.77 1.42
C ARG A 331 -7.66 0.18 1.98
N THR A 332 -6.39 -0.08 1.68
CA THR A 332 -5.26 0.79 2.04
C THR A 332 -5.02 1.88 0.97
N GLN A 333 -4.05 2.77 1.22
CA GLN A 333 -3.58 3.81 0.28
C GLN A 333 -3.10 3.22 -1.06
N GLY A 334 -3.17 4.01 -2.15
CA GLY A 334 -2.79 3.59 -3.51
C GLY A 334 -1.49 4.21 -4.04
N LEU A 335 -0.64 4.78 -3.18
CA LEU A 335 0.61 5.46 -3.54
C LEU A 335 1.64 4.52 -4.18
N GLY A 336 1.65 3.25 -3.76
CA GLY A 336 2.60 2.24 -4.26
C GLY A 336 2.13 1.46 -5.49
N TYR A 337 1.05 1.88 -6.15
CA TYR A 337 0.45 1.17 -7.28
C TYR A 337 -0.02 2.13 -8.36
N VAL A 338 0.29 1.84 -9.62
CA VAL A 338 -0.19 2.61 -10.78
C VAL A 338 -0.84 1.68 -11.76
N LEU A 339 -2.10 1.96 -12.05
CA LEU A 339 -2.90 1.18 -12.98
C LEU A 339 -2.67 1.70 -14.42
N ARG A 340 -2.27 0.81 -15.34
CA ARG A 340 -2.12 1.15 -16.76
C ARG A 340 -3.47 1.16 -17.46
N ARG A 341 -3.73 2.22 -18.23
CA ARG A 341 -4.92 2.33 -19.09
C ARG A 341 -4.53 2.58 -20.54
N THR A 342 -4.87 1.61 -21.39
CA THR A 342 -4.78 1.64 -22.84
C THR A 342 -6.16 1.92 -23.47
N ILE A 343 -6.25 1.92 -24.81
CA ILE A 343 -7.52 2.04 -25.52
C ILE A 343 -8.33 0.74 -25.29
N ALA A 344 -9.64 0.89 -25.05
CA ALA A 344 -10.58 -0.06 -24.45
C ALA A 344 -10.63 -1.53 -24.95
N ALA A 345 -9.83 -1.96 -25.92
CA ALA A 345 -9.81 -3.33 -26.43
C ALA A 345 -9.20 -4.35 -25.43
N ASP A 346 -8.31 -3.92 -24.53
CA ASP A 346 -7.52 -4.85 -23.71
C ASP A 346 -7.80 -4.83 -22.20
N HIS A 347 -8.67 -3.93 -21.70
CA HIS A 347 -8.98 -3.83 -20.27
C HIS A 347 -10.40 -4.27 -19.92
N THR A 348 -10.53 -4.84 -18.71
CA THR A 348 -11.81 -5.23 -18.11
C THR A 348 -12.70 -4.03 -17.75
N TRP A 349 -12.14 -2.82 -17.61
CA TRP A 349 -12.89 -1.58 -17.33
C TRP A 349 -13.07 -0.75 -18.61
N GLN A 350 -14.31 -0.61 -19.06
CA GLN A 350 -14.64 0.07 -20.33
C GLN A 350 -14.91 1.57 -20.20
N LEU A 351 -14.31 2.25 -19.21
CA LEU A 351 -14.48 3.69 -19.07
C LEU A 351 -13.59 4.44 -20.08
N PRO A 352 -14.12 5.46 -20.78
CA PRO A 352 -13.31 6.25 -21.71
C PRO A 352 -12.21 7.01 -20.97
N LEU A 353 -11.06 7.24 -21.62
CA LEU A 353 -9.94 7.98 -21.00
C LEU A 353 -10.35 9.37 -20.48
N ALA A 354 -11.30 10.03 -21.14
CA ALA A 354 -11.87 11.31 -20.71
C ALA A 354 -12.54 11.24 -19.32
N HIS A 355 -13.07 10.07 -18.91
CA HIS A 355 -13.57 9.88 -17.55
C HIS A 355 -12.45 10.10 -16.53
N PHE A 356 -11.29 9.46 -16.73
CA PHE A 356 -10.16 9.54 -15.80
C PHE A 356 -9.58 10.94 -15.70
N LEU A 357 -9.54 11.69 -16.82
CA LEU A 357 -9.15 13.10 -16.80
C LEU A 357 -10.13 13.97 -16.00
N ARG A 358 -11.44 13.70 -16.11
CA ARG A 358 -12.48 14.50 -15.45
C ARG A 358 -12.49 14.32 -13.94
N VAL A 359 -12.24 13.11 -13.44
CA VAL A 359 -12.26 12.79 -12.00
C VAL A 359 -10.90 12.94 -11.32
N ALA A 360 -9.87 13.35 -12.06
CA ALA A 360 -8.53 13.51 -11.54
C ALA A 360 -8.41 14.74 -10.63
N THR A 361 -7.92 14.51 -9.41
CA THR A 361 -7.49 15.56 -8.49
C THR A 361 -6.14 16.14 -8.94
N ASN A 362 -5.27 15.29 -9.51
CA ASN A 362 -4.02 15.73 -10.10
C ASN A 362 -3.76 15.14 -11.48
N GLN A 363 -3.04 15.89 -12.32
CA GLN A 363 -2.67 15.49 -13.68
C GLN A 363 -1.26 15.95 -14.05
N TRP A 364 -0.46 15.05 -14.60
CA TRP A 364 0.89 15.34 -15.06
C TRP A 364 1.20 14.69 -16.41
N ARG A 365 2.00 15.38 -17.23
CA ARG A 365 2.55 14.79 -18.48
C ARG A 365 3.65 13.78 -18.14
N GLY A 366 3.66 12.68 -18.90
CA GLY A 366 4.56 11.55 -18.73
C GLY A 366 4.17 10.62 -17.58
N PHE A 367 5.04 9.66 -17.30
CA PHE A 367 4.93 8.78 -16.15
C PHE A 367 5.42 9.53 -14.89
N ARG A 368 4.49 9.89 -14.00
CA ARG A 368 4.71 10.73 -12.81
C ARG A 368 3.99 10.14 -11.60
N PRO A 369 4.43 8.96 -11.13
CA PRO A 369 3.83 8.31 -9.98
C PRO A 369 4.18 9.02 -8.67
N SER A 370 3.62 8.52 -7.57
CA SER A 370 4.11 8.81 -6.22
C SER A 370 5.59 8.43 -6.08
N LEU A 371 6.30 9.12 -5.19
CA LEU A 371 7.68 8.79 -4.82
C LEU A 371 7.80 7.39 -4.21
N VAL A 372 6.71 6.86 -3.64
CA VAL A 372 6.64 5.52 -3.05
C VAL A 372 6.85 4.42 -4.09
N LEU A 373 6.52 4.68 -5.36
CA LEU A 373 6.68 3.68 -6.43
C LEU A 373 8.15 3.36 -6.71
N GLU A 374 9.09 4.25 -6.36
CA GLU A 374 10.51 4.12 -6.73
C GLU A 374 10.69 3.86 -8.24
N ALA A 375 9.91 4.59 -9.04
CA ALA A 375 10.01 4.51 -10.49
C ALA A 375 11.42 4.90 -10.97
N PRO A 376 12.01 4.14 -11.91
CA PRO A 376 13.32 4.46 -12.48
C PRO A 376 13.31 5.77 -13.28
#